data_AF-L5LSX0-F1
#
_entry.id   AF-L5LSX0-F1
#
_cell.length_a   1.000
_cell.length_b   1.000
_cell.length_c   1.000
_cell.angle_alpha   90.00
_cell.angle_beta   90.00
_cell.angle_gamma   90.00
#
_symmetry.space_group_name_H-M   'P 1'
#
loop_
_entity.id
_entity.type
_entity.pdbx_description
1 polymer ?
#
loop_
_entity_poly.entity_id
_entity_poly.type
_entity_poly.pdbx_seq_one_letter_code
_entity_poly.pdbx_strand_id
1 'polypeptide(L)'
;MVLPKNPMTILCQGPPDTEAYEIYKVEEPEPRNRKKLLLAGKTSTLYIQEMKPDQTGLYHCSYQSGGHWSSLSDILHVVMMGTYDKPSLSSMSGTVLAPGDNVKLQCFSSFKFDTFILTKDDTPQFTQRQSSTAQDKGKQTTFHIDNVTSTQEGTYRCYGAFSKDPYVWSHPSDPLQLVVRGKEAGPSPCPIQEMTLST
;
A
#
# COMPACT_ATOMS: atom_id res chain seq x y z
N MET A 1 -1.27 -8.24 0.10
CA MET A 1 -1.22 -8.66 -1.32
C MET A 1 -1.03 -10.16 -1.37
N VAL A 2 -1.61 -10.84 -2.34
CA VAL A 2 -1.60 -12.31 -2.44
C VAL A 2 -1.20 -12.74 -3.84
N LEU A 3 -0.37 -13.79 -3.94
CA LEU A 3 0.05 -14.35 -5.23
C LEU A 3 -1.09 -15.20 -5.84
N PRO A 4 -1.11 -15.38 -7.17
CA PRO A 4 -2.12 -16.21 -7.82
C PRO A 4 -2.03 -17.65 -7.30
N LYS A 5 -3.18 -18.32 -7.15
CA LYS A 5 -3.29 -19.70 -6.63
C LYS A 5 -2.87 -19.90 -5.17
N ASN A 6 -2.36 -18.88 -4.49
CA ASN A 6 -2.11 -18.97 -3.05
C ASN A 6 -3.43 -18.79 -2.27
N PRO A 7 -3.61 -19.53 -1.17
CA PRO A 7 -4.77 -19.35 -0.31
C PRO A 7 -4.64 -18.08 0.51
N MET A 8 -5.79 -17.50 0.87
CA MET A 8 -5.90 -16.43 1.86
C MET A 8 -7.20 -16.52 2.64
N THR A 9 -7.22 -15.87 3.79
CA THR A 9 -8.38 -15.85 4.68
C THR A 9 -8.72 -14.42 5.05
N ILE A 10 -9.99 -14.05 4.93
CA ILE A 10 -10.53 -12.79 5.44
C ILE A 10 -11.25 -13.10 6.75
N LEU A 11 -10.85 -12.43 7.83
CA LEU A 11 -11.45 -12.57 9.15
C LEU A 11 -12.19 -11.29 9.52
N CYS A 12 -13.48 -11.42 9.80
CA CYS A 12 -14.24 -10.39 10.49
C CYS A 12 -14.12 -10.59 12.00
N GLN A 13 -13.97 -9.50 12.75
CA GLN A 13 -13.88 -9.56 14.20
C GLN A 13 -15.00 -8.74 14.81
N GLY A 14 -15.60 -9.29 15.87
CA GLY A 14 -16.66 -8.65 16.63
C GLY A 14 -16.45 -8.91 18.12
N PRO A 15 -17.25 -8.26 18.99
CA PRO A 15 -17.18 -8.47 20.43
C PRO A 15 -17.62 -9.90 20.83
N PRO A 16 -17.34 -10.34 22.07
CA PRO A 16 -17.58 -11.72 22.50
C PRO A 16 -19.04 -12.20 22.38
N ASP A 17 -20.00 -11.28 22.42
CA ASP A 17 -21.45 -11.49 22.32
C ASP A 17 -21.98 -11.47 20.87
N THR A 18 -21.09 -11.61 19.88
CA THR A 18 -21.49 -11.63 18.46
C THR A 18 -22.33 -12.87 18.13
N GLU A 19 -23.47 -12.63 17.48
CA GLU A 19 -24.44 -13.64 17.07
C GLU A 19 -24.23 -14.09 15.62
N ALA A 20 -23.84 -13.16 14.74
CA ALA A 20 -23.63 -13.41 13.32
C ALA A 20 -22.64 -12.40 12.70
N TYR A 21 -22.10 -12.76 11.55
CA TYR A 21 -21.23 -11.95 10.71
C TYR A 21 -21.76 -11.92 9.28
N GLU A 22 -21.54 -10.80 8.61
CA GLU A 22 -21.71 -10.66 7.17
C GLU A 22 -20.44 -10.08 6.54
N ILE A 23 -19.95 -10.73 5.49
CA ILE A 23 -18.81 -10.27 4.69
C ILE A 23 -19.30 -9.92 3.30
N TYR A 24 -19.05 -8.67 2.90
CA TYR A 24 -19.45 -8.13 1.61
C TYR A 24 -18.22 -7.80 0.76
N LYS A 25 -18.38 -7.94 -0.55
CA LYS A 25 -17.47 -7.39 -1.55
C LYS A 25 -18.16 -6.26 -2.30
N VAL A 26 -17.45 -5.15 -2.52
CA VAL A 26 -17.91 -4.06 -3.37
C VAL A 26 -17.81 -4.48 -4.84
N GLU A 27 -18.89 -4.31 -5.61
CA GLU A 27 -18.89 -4.63 -7.04
C GLU A 27 -18.36 -3.43 -7.87
N GLU A 28 -17.42 -3.67 -8.79
CA GLU A 28 -16.93 -2.69 -9.78
C GLU A 28 -16.96 -3.34 -11.19
N PRO A 29 -17.35 -2.66 -12.28
CA PRO A 29 -17.86 -1.29 -12.39
C PRO A 29 -19.40 -1.25 -12.41
N GLU A 30 -20.05 -0.92 -11.29
CA GLU A 30 -21.49 -0.62 -11.17
C GLU A 30 -21.67 0.17 -9.85
N PRO A 31 -22.78 0.91 -9.61
CA PRO A 31 -22.76 2.11 -8.75
C PRO A 31 -22.14 1.86 -7.37
N ARG A 32 -21.37 2.85 -6.85
CA ARG A 32 -20.53 2.80 -5.61
C ARG A 32 -21.19 2.20 -4.36
N ASN A 33 -22.51 1.97 -4.38
CA ASN A 33 -23.31 1.41 -3.28
C ASN A 33 -23.73 -0.06 -3.48
N ARG A 34 -23.41 -0.71 -4.61
CA ARG A 34 -23.75 -2.11 -4.84
C ARG A 34 -22.73 -3.03 -4.18
N LYS A 35 -23.22 -3.91 -3.31
CA LYS A 35 -22.42 -4.87 -2.54
C LYS A 35 -22.97 -6.26 -2.76
N LYS A 36 -22.05 -7.21 -2.94
CA LYS A 36 -22.36 -8.62 -3.00
C LYS A 36 -22.06 -9.25 -1.64
N LEU A 37 -23.08 -9.81 -1.00
CA LEU A 37 -22.89 -10.65 0.17
C LEU A 37 -22.18 -11.94 -0.25
N LEU A 38 -21.06 -12.23 0.39
CA LEU A 38 -20.25 -13.42 0.11
C LEU A 38 -20.44 -14.50 1.17
N LEU A 39 -20.62 -14.08 2.42
CA LEU A 39 -20.77 -14.97 3.56
C LEU A 39 -21.69 -14.32 4.60
N ALA A 40 -22.64 -15.09 5.12
CA ALA A 40 -23.51 -14.71 6.22
C ALA A 40 -23.65 -15.86 7.22
N GLY A 41 -23.78 -15.53 8.50
CA GLY A 41 -24.08 -16.48 9.58
C GLY A 41 -23.06 -16.42 10.71
N LYS A 42 -22.93 -17.50 11.49
CA LYS A 42 -22.01 -17.54 12.64
C LYS A 42 -20.52 -17.53 12.25
N THR A 43 -20.22 -17.79 10.99
CA THR A 43 -18.85 -17.88 10.49
C THR A 43 -18.30 -16.48 10.21
N SER A 44 -17.25 -16.10 10.94
CA SER A 44 -16.56 -14.83 10.76
C SER A 44 -15.50 -14.83 9.65
N THR A 45 -15.34 -15.96 8.97
CA THR A 45 -14.15 -16.25 8.15
C THR A 45 -14.54 -16.63 6.73
N LEU A 46 -14.02 -15.88 5.75
CA LEU A 46 -14.10 -16.22 4.33
C LEU A 46 -12.75 -16.80 3.87
N TYR A 47 -12.75 -18.07 3.48
CA TYR A 47 -11.57 -18.76 2.96
C TYR A 47 -11.54 -18.72 1.42
N ILE A 48 -10.48 -18.16 0.86
CA ILE A 48 -10.19 -18.17 -0.56
C ILE A 48 -9.07 -19.17 -0.77
N GLN A 49 -9.41 -20.34 -1.33
CA GLN A 49 -8.44 -21.41 -1.53
C GLN A 49 -7.42 -21.10 -2.63
N GLU A 50 -7.88 -20.52 -3.73
CA GLU A 50 -7.04 -20.12 -4.85
C GLU A 50 -7.40 -18.69 -5.23
N MET A 51 -6.44 -17.77 -5.08
CA MET A 51 -6.65 -16.38 -5.42
C MET A 51 -6.89 -16.21 -6.93
N LYS A 52 -8.06 -15.64 -7.30
CA LYS A 52 -8.48 -15.32 -8.68
C LYS A 52 -8.78 -13.83 -8.87
N PRO A 53 -8.66 -13.28 -10.09
CA PRO A 53 -8.93 -11.86 -10.36
C PRO A 53 -10.30 -11.37 -9.88
N ASP A 54 -11.36 -12.16 -10.05
CA ASP A 54 -12.73 -11.85 -9.64
C ASP A 54 -12.92 -11.79 -8.11
N GLN A 55 -11.95 -12.29 -7.33
CA GLN A 55 -11.94 -12.21 -5.88
C GLN A 55 -11.14 -11.00 -5.37
N THR A 56 -10.39 -10.31 -6.23
CA THR A 56 -9.74 -9.05 -5.85
C THR A 56 -10.77 -7.92 -5.70
N GLY A 57 -10.52 -6.96 -4.81
CA GLY A 57 -11.44 -5.84 -4.60
C GLY A 57 -11.46 -5.33 -3.17
N LEU A 58 -12.51 -4.55 -2.90
CA LEU A 58 -12.77 -3.96 -1.60
C LEU A 58 -13.75 -4.83 -0.82
N TYR A 59 -13.40 -5.12 0.41
CA TYR A 59 -14.19 -5.94 1.32
C TYR A 59 -14.56 -5.14 2.56
N HIS A 60 -15.78 -5.35 3.02
CA HIS A 60 -16.25 -4.89 4.32
C HIS A 60 -16.85 -6.06 5.08
N CYS A 61 -16.91 -5.93 6.39
CA CYS A 61 -17.78 -6.80 7.19
C CYS A 61 -18.62 -6.01 8.18
N SER A 62 -19.67 -6.65 8.66
CA SER A 62 -20.50 -6.22 9.77
C SER A 62 -20.77 -7.43 10.67
N TYR A 63 -21.04 -7.18 11.95
CA TYR A 63 -21.42 -8.21 12.91
C TYR A 63 -22.75 -7.85 13.57
N GLN A 64 -23.47 -8.85 14.05
CA GLN A 64 -24.72 -8.68 14.78
C GLN A 64 -24.49 -8.98 16.26
N SER A 65 -24.95 -8.10 17.14
CA SER A 65 -24.99 -8.32 18.60
C SER A 65 -26.31 -7.77 19.15
N GLY A 66 -26.96 -8.53 20.03
CA GLY A 66 -28.23 -8.16 20.64
C GLY A 66 -29.34 -7.88 19.62
N GLY A 67 -29.35 -8.61 18.49
CA GLY A 67 -30.29 -8.38 17.39
C GLY A 67 -29.99 -7.19 16.49
N HIS A 68 -28.94 -6.39 16.75
CA HIS A 68 -28.58 -5.21 15.97
C HIS A 68 -27.29 -5.42 15.16
N TRP A 69 -27.30 -4.97 13.91
CA TRP A 69 -26.10 -4.96 13.06
C TRP A 69 -25.22 -3.75 13.36
N SER A 70 -23.91 -4.00 13.41
CA SER A 70 -22.89 -2.95 13.55
C SER A 70 -22.80 -2.10 12.28
N SER A 71 -22.19 -0.92 12.40
CA SER A 71 -21.67 -0.23 11.22
C SER A 71 -20.65 -1.11 10.48
N LEU A 72 -20.43 -0.80 9.21
CA LEU A 72 -19.43 -1.49 8.40
C LEU A 72 -18.02 -1.23 8.93
N SER A 73 -17.16 -2.24 8.83
CA SER A 73 -15.73 -2.12 9.07
C SER A 73 -15.06 -1.14 8.12
N ASP A 74 -13.81 -0.78 8.42
CA ASP A 74 -12.91 -0.20 7.43
C ASP A 74 -12.74 -1.13 6.22
N ILE A 75 -12.38 -0.53 5.09
CA ILE A 75 -12.19 -1.25 3.82
C ILE A 75 -10.94 -2.10 3.87
N LEU A 76 -11.09 -3.40 3.67
CA LEU A 76 -9.97 -4.29 3.37
C LEU A 76 -9.73 -4.34 1.86
N HIS A 77 -8.53 -3.93 1.43
CA HIS A 77 -8.08 -4.01 0.05
C HIS A 77 -7.46 -5.38 -0.22
N VAL A 78 -8.15 -6.20 -1.02
CA VAL A 78 -7.67 -7.52 -1.43
C VAL A 78 -7.09 -7.42 -2.83
N VAL A 79 -5.75 -7.47 -2.89
CA VAL A 79 -4.97 -7.28 -4.11
C VAL A 79 -4.26 -8.57 -4.48
N MET A 80 -4.41 -8.97 -5.75
CA MET A 80 -3.59 -10.01 -6.38
C MET A 80 -2.39 -9.35 -7.06
N MET A 81 -1.20 -9.93 -6.92
CA MET A 81 0.03 -9.46 -7.58
C MET A 81 0.67 -10.57 -8.41
N GLY A 82 1.58 -10.23 -9.33
CA GLY A 82 2.35 -11.22 -10.10
C GLY A 82 1.63 -11.78 -11.33
N THR A 83 0.65 -11.06 -11.89
CA THR A 83 -0.07 -11.50 -13.10
C THR A 83 0.53 -10.98 -14.41
N TYR A 84 1.32 -9.91 -14.35
CA TYR A 84 1.96 -9.25 -15.50
C TYR A 84 3.46 -9.07 -15.26
N ASP A 85 4.22 -8.83 -16.32
CA ASP A 85 5.67 -8.58 -16.21
C ASP A 85 5.97 -7.34 -15.36
N LYS A 86 7.11 -7.39 -14.66
CA LYS A 86 7.49 -6.33 -13.72
C LYS A 86 7.83 -5.02 -14.45
N PRO A 87 7.44 -3.86 -13.90
CA PRO A 87 7.96 -2.57 -14.34
C PRO A 87 9.40 -2.37 -13.86
N SER A 88 10.07 -1.36 -14.39
CA SER A 88 11.35 -0.86 -13.87
C SER A 88 11.12 0.35 -12.96
N LEU A 89 11.81 0.39 -11.82
CA LEU A 89 11.81 1.51 -10.88
C LEU A 89 13.22 2.10 -10.79
N SER A 90 13.33 3.42 -10.92
CA SER A 90 14.60 4.16 -10.81
C SER A 90 14.43 5.45 -10.01
N SER A 91 15.53 5.95 -9.45
CA SER A 91 15.56 7.27 -8.83
C SER A 91 16.19 8.27 -9.78
N MET A 92 15.55 9.43 -9.94
CA MET A 92 16.09 10.54 -10.74
C MET A 92 17.05 11.43 -9.96
N SER A 93 16.98 11.41 -8.62
CA SER A 93 17.77 12.28 -7.74
C SER A 93 18.86 11.53 -6.96
N GLY A 94 19.00 10.22 -7.15
CA GLY A 94 19.86 9.34 -6.35
C GLY A 94 19.10 8.68 -5.18
N THR A 95 19.78 7.77 -4.47
CA THR A 95 19.19 6.95 -3.41
C THR A 95 19.64 7.33 -2.00
N VAL A 96 20.70 8.12 -1.88
CA VAL A 96 21.22 8.63 -0.61
C VAL A 96 20.81 10.09 -0.47
N LEU A 97 19.99 10.37 0.54
CA LEU A 97 19.28 11.64 0.69
C LEU A 97 19.64 12.30 2.03
N ALA A 98 19.61 13.63 2.07
CA ALA A 98 19.65 14.39 3.31
C ALA A 98 18.22 14.64 3.83
N PRO A 99 18.04 14.85 5.16
CA PRO A 99 16.74 15.26 5.69
C PRO A 99 16.28 16.58 5.06
N GLY A 100 15.04 16.60 4.55
CA GLY A 100 14.46 17.74 3.82
C GLY A 100 14.56 17.66 2.30
N ASP A 101 15.30 16.69 1.76
CA ASP A 101 15.40 16.49 0.31
C ASP A 101 14.08 16.05 -0.31
N ASN A 102 13.91 16.32 -1.60
CA ASN A 102 12.82 15.80 -2.42
C ASN A 102 13.37 14.79 -3.41
N VAL A 103 12.78 13.59 -3.46
CA VAL A 103 13.19 12.53 -4.39
C VAL A 103 12.08 12.22 -5.38
N LYS A 104 12.48 12.02 -6.64
CA LYS A 104 11.60 11.61 -7.73
C LYS A 104 11.92 10.18 -8.11
N LEU A 105 10.94 9.30 -7.98
CA LEU A 105 11.04 7.91 -8.38
C LEU A 105 10.26 7.70 -9.67
N GLN A 106 10.96 7.29 -10.73
CA GLN A 106 10.36 7.01 -12.03
C GLN A 106 10.05 5.52 -12.14
N CYS A 107 8.81 5.22 -12.53
CA CYS A 107 8.39 3.87 -12.84
C CYS A 107 7.99 3.76 -14.30
N PHE A 108 8.50 2.77 -15.01
CA PHE A 108 8.26 2.56 -16.44
C PHE A 108 7.91 1.10 -16.75
N SER A 109 7.08 0.88 -17.76
CA SER A 109 6.83 -0.45 -18.31
C SER A 109 6.43 -0.41 -19.78
N SER A 110 6.87 -1.42 -20.54
CA SER A 110 6.40 -1.68 -21.90
C SER A 110 4.96 -2.23 -21.96
N PHE A 111 4.43 -2.76 -20.86
CA PHE A 111 3.07 -3.34 -20.77
C PHE A 111 1.94 -2.29 -20.79
N LYS A 112 2.27 -1.01 -20.94
CA LYS A 112 1.33 0.11 -21.11
C LYS A 112 0.20 0.15 -20.07
N PHE A 113 0.50 -0.22 -18.82
CA PHE A 113 -0.41 -0.09 -17.68
C PHE A 113 -1.02 1.29 -17.57
N ASP A 114 -2.30 1.39 -17.21
CA ASP A 114 -2.97 2.69 -17.09
C ASP A 114 -2.56 3.43 -15.82
N THR A 115 -2.17 2.70 -14.80
CA THR A 115 -1.78 3.23 -13.51
C THR A 115 -0.57 2.47 -12.97
N PHE A 116 0.31 3.19 -12.29
CA PHE A 116 1.38 2.61 -11.50
C PHE A 116 1.13 2.82 -10.01
N ILE A 117 1.64 1.89 -9.20
CA ILE A 117 1.52 1.88 -7.75
C ILE A 117 2.91 1.78 -7.15
N LEU A 118 3.27 2.69 -6.25
CA LEU A 118 4.49 2.65 -5.47
C LEU A 118 4.16 2.23 -4.04
N THR A 119 4.86 1.21 -3.54
CA THR A 119 4.75 0.77 -2.15
C THR A 119 6.11 0.78 -1.47
N LYS A 120 6.08 0.87 -0.13
CA LYS A 120 7.25 0.71 0.72
C LYS A 120 7.07 -0.58 1.54
N ASP A 121 8.02 -1.51 1.46
CA ASP A 121 7.89 -2.87 2.02
C ASP A 121 7.50 -2.88 3.51
N ASP A 122 8.15 -2.03 4.31
CA ASP A 122 8.00 -2.01 5.76
C ASP A 122 6.83 -1.11 6.22
N THR A 123 6.01 -0.63 5.29
CA THR A 123 4.91 0.29 5.61
C THR A 123 3.71 -0.02 4.72
N PRO A 124 2.86 -0.98 5.11
CA PRO A 124 1.67 -1.37 4.34
C PRO A 124 0.73 -0.21 4.02
N GLN A 125 0.72 0.83 4.86
CA GLN A 125 -0.08 2.04 4.67
C GLN A 125 0.49 2.99 3.60
N PHE A 126 1.78 2.91 3.30
CA PHE A 126 2.39 3.75 2.26
C PHE A 126 2.13 3.14 0.89
N THR A 127 1.10 3.66 0.22
CA THR A 127 0.78 3.33 -1.16
C THR A 127 0.48 4.62 -1.91
N GLN A 128 1.24 4.91 -2.96
CA GLN A 128 0.94 5.99 -3.88
C GLN A 128 0.50 5.40 -5.22
N ARG A 129 -0.62 5.89 -5.75
CA ARG A 129 -1.18 5.46 -7.03
C ARG A 129 -1.18 6.65 -7.98
N GLN A 130 -0.58 6.50 -9.16
CA GLN A 130 -0.52 7.56 -10.16
C GLN A 130 -0.87 7.05 -11.56
N SER A 131 -1.63 7.86 -12.28
CA SER A 131 -1.91 7.62 -13.70
C SER A 131 -0.61 7.61 -14.50
N SER A 132 -0.59 6.73 -15.48
CA SER A 132 0.50 6.61 -16.42
C SER A 132 0.47 7.71 -17.49
N THR A 133 1.63 8.06 -18.02
CA THR A 133 1.80 8.89 -19.21
C THR A 133 2.48 8.08 -20.32
N ALA A 134 2.16 8.40 -21.57
CA ALA A 134 2.76 7.74 -22.72
C ALA A 134 4.24 8.15 -22.86
N GLN A 135 5.09 7.17 -23.17
CA GLN A 135 6.49 7.37 -23.48
C GLN A 135 6.87 6.38 -24.57
N ASP A 136 7.60 6.80 -25.60
CA ASP A 136 7.96 6.04 -26.81
C ASP A 136 7.56 4.54 -26.83
N LYS A 137 8.29 3.69 -26.09
CA LYS A 137 8.13 2.22 -26.09
C LYS A 137 7.24 1.64 -24.97
N GLY A 138 6.49 2.47 -24.26
CA GLY A 138 5.71 2.03 -23.11
C GLY A 138 4.91 3.14 -22.44
N LYS A 139 4.82 3.05 -21.12
CA LYS A 139 4.25 4.09 -20.27
C LYS A 139 5.07 4.23 -19.00
N GLN A 140 5.03 5.42 -18.42
CA GLN A 140 5.72 5.73 -17.16
C GLN A 140 4.87 6.58 -16.24
N THR A 141 5.36 6.77 -15.01
CA THR A 141 4.93 7.84 -14.13
C THR A 141 6.07 8.26 -13.20
N THR A 142 5.90 9.39 -12.50
CA THR A 142 6.89 9.90 -11.54
C THR A 142 6.24 10.13 -10.19
N PHE A 143 6.64 9.32 -9.22
CA PHE A 143 6.28 9.50 -7.82
C PHE A 143 7.18 10.54 -7.17
N HIS A 144 6.58 11.38 -6.34
CA HIS A 144 7.26 12.43 -5.60
C HIS A 144 7.20 12.09 -4.11
N ILE A 145 8.36 12.11 -3.46
CA ILE A 145 8.50 12.00 -2.01
C ILE A 145 9.21 13.27 -1.57
N ASP A 146 8.44 14.18 -1.02
CA ASP A 146 8.92 15.51 -0.62
C ASP A 146 9.27 15.52 0.88
N ASN A 147 10.20 16.40 1.25
CA ASN A 147 10.63 16.65 2.62
C ASN A 147 10.99 15.35 3.37
N VAL A 148 11.94 14.60 2.80
CA VAL A 148 12.35 13.28 3.28
C VAL A 148 12.86 13.36 4.73
N THR A 149 12.37 12.43 5.56
CA THR A 149 12.84 12.19 6.93
C THR A 149 13.22 10.72 7.09
N SER A 150 13.70 10.32 8.26
CA SER A 150 13.98 8.90 8.55
C SER A 150 12.77 7.97 8.32
N THR A 151 11.54 8.50 8.34
CA THR A 151 10.33 7.70 8.06
C THR A 151 10.19 7.33 6.58
N GLN A 152 10.83 8.06 5.66
CA GLN A 152 10.88 7.74 4.22
C GLN A 152 12.07 6.84 3.87
N GLU A 153 12.99 6.57 4.79
CA GLU A 153 14.03 5.55 4.59
C GLU A 153 13.40 4.16 4.44
N GLY A 154 13.84 3.38 3.45
CA GLY A 154 13.39 2.00 3.27
C GLY A 154 13.39 1.55 1.82
N THR A 155 12.79 0.38 1.60
CA THR A 155 12.78 -0.28 0.28
C THR A 155 11.47 -0.03 -0.44
N TYR A 156 11.56 0.51 -1.66
CA TYR A 156 10.45 0.84 -2.52
C TYR A 156 10.33 -0.12 -3.69
N ARG A 157 9.09 -0.43 -4.07
CA ARG A 157 8.75 -1.24 -5.25
C ARG A 157 7.62 -0.60 -6.03
N CYS A 158 7.68 -0.71 -7.35
CA CYS A 158 6.63 -0.28 -8.25
C CYS A 158 5.88 -1.48 -8.84
N TYR A 159 4.58 -1.27 -9.08
CA TYR A 159 3.68 -2.19 -9.74
C TYR A 159 2.90 -1.44 -10.83
N GLY A 160 2.41 -2.17 -11.82
CA GLY A 160 1.47 -1.68 -12.82
C GLY A 160 0.11 -2.35 -12.71
N ALA A 161 -0.96 -1.61 -13.02
CA ALA A 161 -2.33 -2.11 -13.07
C ALA A 161 -3.11 -1.48 -14.25
N PHE A 162 -4.12 -2.21 -14.74
CA PHE A 162 -5.07 -1.71 -15.73
C PHE A 162 -6.29 -1.09 -15.04
N SER A 163 -6.91 -0.10 -15.68
CA SER A 163 -8.08 0.58 -15.10
C SER A 163 -9.29 -0.36 -14.91
N LYS A 164 -9.40 -1.39 -15.76
CA LYS A 164 -10.46 -2.41 -15.69
C LYS A 164 -10.29 -3.40 -14.53
N ASP A 165 -9.06 -3.59 -14.05
CA ASP A 165 -8.70 -4.58 -13.03
C ASP A 165 -7.76 -3.92 -11.97
N PRO A 166 -8.23 -2.90 -11.22
CA PRO A 166 -7.37 -2.04 -10.41
C PRO A 166 -6.71 -2.74 -9.21
N TYR A 167 -7.21 -3.92 -8.81
CA TYR A 167 -6.71 -4.74 -7.71
C TYR A 167 -5.90 -5.96 -8.19
N VAL A 168 -5.59 -6.02 -9.49
CA VAL A 168 -4.73 -7.03 -10.11
C VAL A 168 -3.46 -6.34 -10.60
N TRP A 169 -2.35 -6.59 -9.90
CA TRP A 169 -1.09 -5.90 -10.10
C TRP A 169 -0.05 -6.79 -10.78
N SER A 170 0.89 -6.16 -11.47
CA SER A 170 2.06 -6.82 -12.05
C SER A 170 2.94 -7.51 -11.00
N HIS A 171 3.97 -8.21 -11.44
CA HIS A 171 5.12 -8.49 -10.59
C HIS A 171 5.72 -7.18 -10.06
N PRO A 172 6.30 -7.18 -8.83
CA PRO A 172 7.02 -6.03 -8.33
C PRO A 172 8.24 -5.73 -9.20
N SER A 173 8.57 -4.45 -9.32
CA SER A 173 9.89 -4.02 -9.81
C SER A 173 11.01 -4.58 -8.94
N ASP A 174 12.24 -4.46 -9.43
CA ASP A 174 13.41 -4.60 -8.55
C ASP A 174 13.35 -3.57 -7.40
N PRO A 175 13.82 -3.94 -6.20
CA PRO A 175 13.78 -3.06 -5.05
C PRO A 175 14.68 -1.84 -5.23
N LEU A 176 14.18 -0.67 -4.85
CA LEU A 176 14.95 0.56 -4.77
C LEU A 176 15.02 1.03 -3.31
N GLN A 177 16.21 0.96 -2.72
CA GLN A 177 16.42 1.38 -1.34
C GLN A 177 16.76 2.86 -1.28
N LEU A 178 15.98 3.62 -0.52
CA LEU A 178 16.31 4.99 -0.13
C LEU A 178 16.97 4.97 1.25
N VAL A 179 18.06 5.71 1.39
CA VAL A 179 18.83 5.85 2.63
C VAL A 179 18.86 7.33 3.01
N VAL A 180 18.52 7.65 4.25
CA VAL A 180 18.51 9.03 4.75
C VAL A 180 19.71 9.23 5.66
N ARG A 181 20.60 10.15 5.29
CA ARG A 181 21.75 10.49 6.12
C ARG A 181 21.24 11.02 7.46
N GLY A 182 21.70 10.40 8.55
CA GLY A 182 21.47 10.94 9.88
C GLY A 182 22.07 12.35 9.98
N LYS A 183 21.39 13.26 10.69
CA LYS A 183 22.07 14.45 11.20
C LYS A 183 23.19 13.95 12.11
N GLU A 184 24.44 14.01 11.66
CA GLU A 184 25.54 14.16 12.60
C GLU A 184 25.19 15.39 13.44
N ALA A 185 24.99 15.19 14.74
CA ALA A 185 25.14 16.29 15.66
C ALA A 185 26.54 16.85 15.40
N GLY A 186 26.63 18.08 14.88
CA GLY A 186 27.90 18.77 14.72
C GLY A 186 28.68 18.71 16.05
N PRO A 187 30.02 18.81 16.01
CA PRO A 187 30.84 18.64 17.19
C PRO A 187 30.33 19.56 18.30
N SER A 188 30.02 18.96 19.45
CA SER A 188 29.58 19.67 20.64
C SER A 188 30.55 20.81 20.92
N PRO A 189 30.12 22.07 21.04
CA PRO A 189 30.99 23.11 21.55
C PRO A 189 31.39 22.72 22.97
N CYS A 190 32.70 22.61 23.22
CA CYS A 190 33.24 22.45 24.57
C CYS A 190 32.60 23.51 25.49
N PRO A 191 32.07 23.15 26.67
CA PRO A 191 31.57 24.15 27.59
C PRO A 191 32.73 25.00 28.10
N ILE A 192 32.73 26.29 27.76
CA ILE A 192 33.58 27.29 28.42
C ILE A 192 33.04 27.40 29.85
N GLN A 193 33.87 27.02 30.82
CA GLN A 193 33.56 27.16 32.23
C GLN A 193 33.86 28.59 32.67
N GLU A 194 32.83 29.45 32.69
CA GLU A 194 32.93 30.74 33.38
C GLU A 194 32.74 30.54 34.88
N MET A 195 33.75 30.94 35.65
CA MET A 195 33.71 31.05 37.11
C MET A 195 33.11 32.40 37.49
N THR A 196 32.06 32.40 38.30
CA THR A 196 31.65 33.58 39.07
C THR A 196 31.73 33.28 40.57
N LEU A 197 32.56 34.06 41.25
CA LEU A 197 32.63 34.16 42.71
C LEU A 197 31.56 35.15 43.19
N SER A 198 30.83 34.79 44.23
CA SER A 198 30.07 35.75 45.03
C SER A 198 30.35 35.49 46.52
N THR A 199 30.63 36.59 47.21
CA THR A 199 30.92 36.75 48.64
C THR A 199 29.84 36.20 49.56
#